data_AF-Q82R10-F1
#
_entry.id   AF-Q82R10-F1
#
_cell.length_a   1.000
_cell.length_b   1.000
_cell.length_c   1.000
_cell.angle_alpha   90.00
_cell.angle_beta   90.00
_cell.angle_gamma   90.00
#
_symmetry.space_group_name_H-M   'P 1'
#
loop_
_entity.id
_entity.type
_entity.pdbx_description
1 polymer ?
#
loop_
_entity_poly.entity_id
_entity_poly.type
_entity_poly.pdbx_seq_one_letter_code
_entity_poly.pdbx_strand_id
1 'polypeptide(L)'
;MNTVGMAVSLLHQRALTDAAAYRSGRRRDKDVARRITGAMMRYEAFIALQRPLAEGLALFAEFDLSSFGTLPRLCPVLARVADYFGPGAIASFEPEEHQDAVTRNVLDVILGSTRRQRQVVTRRCDVLVRPADPEDGGYLPGYLLVKALWSAGIGVDARLGDPELFFSYAIEYLYTDLGLIAHLLDEDDNQRAVDKMIEYFVRRVIDFGRADHAANLDEFLASHRDRKMYTEFDAWARHSNRRWNVDDATADLGADRLIALHDETLEHAPDEDLVRNIALMFQRTVLSLGRHPVTVTVDERDRYTVTDGEQSVMSGTYASGLPVGTVVDGHVDVSIDAHTGCAAIVLSIGDDAPVYWFSDDASEDWRHSFQVARAALSRAEGEGEELLTLLRDVAKEASGVIYPLEIARDRATGATKVFTRLAAAVLNAAMANRTPDLDAVARSAAILEPAGLAGVFDRIRYVRALAWGGLVMSTGALPDVDTARRLFEEDRDIHRVAETFDEAMDLIRRTGVDKLGNPLYTVRDGRPVFIL
;
A
#
# COMPACT_ATOMS: atom_id res chain seq x y z
N MET A 1 -13.28 -5.76 -1.31
CA MET A 1 -12.00 -6.48 -1.42
C MET A 1 -11.56 -6.45 -2.88
N ASN A 2 -10.28 -6.22 -3.15
CA ASN A 2 -9.76 -6.15 -4.53
C ASN A 2 -9.33 -7.55 -5.00
N THR A 3 -9.67 -7.94 -6.24
CA THR A 3 -9.46 -9.30 -6.75
C THR A 3 -8.00 -9.70 -6.87
N VAL A 4 -7.12 -8.77 -7.26
CA VAL A 4 -5.67 -9.03 -7.30
C VAL A 4 -5.14 -9.35 -5.91
N GLY A 5 -5.57 -8.60 -4.90
CA GLY A 5 -5.20 -8.86 -3.50
C GLY A 5 -5.66 -10.26 -3.05
N MET A 6 -6.88 -10.65 -3.42
CA MET A 6 -7.40 -12.00 -3.15
C MET A 6 -6.54 -13.08 -3.81
N ALA A 7 -6.23 -12.94 -5.10
CA ALA A 7 -5.42 -13.89 -5.86
C ALA A 7 -4.04 -14.11 -5.19
N VAL A 8 -3.38 -13.05 -4.76
CA VAL A 8 -2.11 -13.12 -4.03
C VAL A 8 -2.24 -13.89 -2.71
N SER A 9 -3.31 -13.62 -1.95
CA SER A 9 -3.58 -14.32 -0.69
C SER A 9 -3.77 -15.80 -0.91
N LEU A 10 -4.64 -16.18 -1.85
CA LEU A 10 -4.92 -17.58 -2.15
C LEU A 10 -3.67 -18.29 -2.71
N LEU A 11 -2.86 -17.62 -3.53
CA LEU A 11 -1.61 -18.18 -4.06
C LEU A 11 -0.62 -18.47 -2.94
N HIS A 12 -0.43 -17.51 -2.02
CA HIS A 12 0.42 -17.69 -0.85
C HIS A 12 -0.09 -18.86 -0.01
N GLN A 13 -1.39 -18.86 0.26
CA GLN A 13 -2.03 -19.89 1.06
C GLN A 13 -1.87 -21.29 0.47
N ARG A 14 -2.08 -21.47 -0.84
CA ARG A 14 -1.84 -22.75 -1.51
C ARG A 14 -0.41 -23.22 -1.31
N ALA A 15 0.57 -22.31 -1.42
CA ALA A 15 1.98 -22.64 -1.16
C ALA A 15 2.20 -23.13 0.28
N LEU A 16 1.52 -22.52 1.27
CA LEU A 16 1.57 -22.95 2.67
C LEU A 16 0.96 -24.35 2.86
N THR A 17 -0.22 -24.60 2.30
CA THR A 17 -0.91 -25.88 2.40
C THR A 17 -0.09 -27.00 1.74
N ASP A 18 0.45 -26.76 0.54
CA ASP A 18 1.31 -27.72 -0.15
C ASP A 18 2.61 -27.97 0.64
N ALA A 19 3.22 -26.96 1.24
CA ALA A 19 4.41 -27.11 2.07
C ALA A 19 4.13 -27.97 3.33
N ALA A 20 3.00 -27.75 4.01
CA ALA A 20 2.58 -28.55 5.15
C ALA A 20 2.32 -30.03 4.75
N ALA A 21 1.67 -30.24 3.60
CA ALA A 21 1.44 -31.58 3.05
C ALA A 21 2.76 -32.29 2.66
N TYR A 22 3.73 -31.54 2.14
CA TYR A 22 5.07 -32.06 1.83
C TYR A 22 5.83 -32.48 3.10
N ARG A 23 5.84 -31.61 4.13
CA ARG A 23 6.53 -31.86 5.42
C ARG A 23 6.01 -33.10 6.13
N SER A 24 4.70 -33.23 6.21
CA SER A 24 4.02 -34.35 6.89
C SER A 24 4.24 -35.70 6.21
N GLY A 25 4.94 -35.75 5.07
CA GLY A 25 5.16 -36.96 4.29
C GLY A 25 3.92 -37.39 3.51
N ARG A 26 2.79 -36.67 3.63
CA ARG A 26 1.53 -36.98 2.93
C ARG A 26 1.70 -36.87 1.41
N ARG A 27 2.55 -35.94 0.94
CA ARG A 27 2.87 -35.75 -0.49
C ARG A 27 4.34 -35.36 -0.69
N ARG A 28 5.27 -36.32 -0.59
CA ARG A 28 6.68 -36.11 -1.00
C ARG A 28 6.85 -36.34 -2.50
N ASP A 29 6.24 -35.46 -3.29
CA ASP A 29 6.35 -35.46 -4.74
C ASP A 29 7.21 -34.28 -5.20
N LYS A 30 8.06 -34.53 -6.21
CA LYS A 30 8.86 -33.48 -6.86
C LYS A 30 7.97 -32.42 -7.50
N ASP A 31 6.79 -32.81 -7.97
CA ASP A 31 5.85 -31.87 -8.57
C ASP A 31 5.23 -30.93 -7.53
N VAL A 32 4.97 -31.42 -6.31
CA VAL A 32 4.54 -30.55 -5.19
C VAL A 32 5.64 -29.55 -4.82
N ALA A 33 6.90 -29.99 -4.72
CA ALA A 33 8.02 -29.09 -4.45
C ALA A 33 8.19 -28.00 -5.54
N ARG A 34 7.96 -28.35 -6.81
CA ARG A 34 7.96 -27.39 -7.93
C ARG A 34 6.82 -26.39 -7.80
N ARG A 35 5.59 -26.84 -7.52
CA ARG A 35 4.43 -25.97 -7.32
C ARG A 35 4.61 -24.97 -6.18
N ILE A 36 5.13 -25.44 -5.03
CA ILE A 36 5.46 -24.57 -3.90
C ILE A 36 6.46 -23.50 -4.36
N THR A 37 7.54 -23.92 -5.02
CA THR A 37 8.58 -23.00 -5.49
C THR A 37 8.01 -21.98 -6.48
N GLY A 38 7.27 -22.43 -7.50
CA GLY A 38 6.68 -21.55 -8.51
C GLY A 38 5.69 -20.54 -7.92
N ALA A 39 4.83 -20.99 -7.00
CA ALA A 39 3.90 -20.12 -6.28
C ALA A 39 4.62 -19.07 -5.43
N MET A 40 5.65 -19.47 -4.67
CA MET A 40 6.43 -18.54 -3.85
C MET A 40 7.23 -17.54 -4.70
N MET A 41 7.80 -17.96 -5.83
CA MET A 41 8.50 -17.05 -6.74
C MET A 41 7.55 -15.98 -7.30
N ARG A 42 6.35 -16.38 -7.75
CA ARG A 42 5.33 -15.45 -8.23
C ARG A 42 4.85 -14.52 -7.12
N TYR A 43 4.56 -15.05 -5.94
CA TYR A 43 4.18 -14.27 -4.77
C TYR A 43 5.23 -13.22 -4.41
N GLU A 44 6.48 -13.61 -4.19
CA GLU A 44 7.56 -12.70 -3.79
C GLU A 44 7.84 -11.63 -4.86
N ALA A 45 7.91 -12.05 -6.12
CA ALA A 45 8.09 -11.11 -7.23
C ALA A 45 6.92 -10.12 -7.31
N PHE A 46 5.69 -10.59 -7.12
CA PHE A 46 4.50 -9.75 -7.17
C PHE A 46 4.43 -8.78 -5.98
N ILE A 47 4.72 -9.24 -4.76
CA ILE A 47 4.78 -8.37 -3.58
C ILE A 47 5.85 -7.29 -3.76
N ALA A 48 7.01 -7.63 -4.32
CA ALA A 48 8.05 -6.65 -4.59
C ALA A 48 7.67 -5.62 -5.65
N LEU A 49 6.92 -6.03 -6.69
CA LEU A 49 6.33 -5.09 -7.67
C LEU A 49 5.28 -4.19 -7.03
N GLN A 50 4.40 -4.76 -6.22
CA GLN A 50 3.27 -4.05 -5.63
C GLN A 50 3.66 -3.12 -4.50
N ARG A 51 4.69 -3.45 -3.72
CA ARG A 51 5.07 -2.69 -2.53
C ARG A 51 5.35 -1.22 -2.86
N PRO A 52 6.20 -0.85 -3.84
CA PRO A 52 6.38 0.56 -4.21
C PRO A 52 5.07 1.23 -4.62
N LEU A 53 4.23 0.57 -5.42
CA LEU A 53 2.95 1.15 -5.85
C LEU A 53 1.99 1.39 -4.67
N ALA A 54 1.85 0.40 -3.79
CA ALA A 54 1.00 0.49 -2.60
C ALA A 54 1.48 1.59 -1.65
N GLU A 55 2.79 1.67 -1.41
CA GLU A 55 3.39 2.75 -0.61
C GLU A 55 3.23 4.11 -1.29
N GLY A 56 3.33 4.17 -2.62
CA GLY A 56 3.07 5.38 -3.38
C GLY A 56 1.63 5.87 -3.27
N LEU A 57 0.67 4.95 -3.32
CA LEU A 57 -0.75 5.24 -3.11
C LEU A 57 -1.00 5.67 -1.67
N ALA A 58 -0.37 5.02 -0.69
CA ALA A 58 -0.47 5.41 0.71
C ALA A 58 0.06 6.85 0.94
N LEU A 59 1.23 7.19 0.37
CA LEU A 59 1.78 8.54 0.45
C LEU A 59 0.96 9.56 -0.33
N PHE A 60 0.35 9.17 -1.46
CA PHE A 60 -0.61 10.02 -2.17
C PHE A 60 -1.85 10.27 -1.32
N ALA A 61 -2.39 9.24 -0.65
CA ALA A 61 -3.48 9.38 0.30
C ALA A 61 -3.11 10.30 1.47
N GLU A 62 -1.89 10.15 2.00
CA GLU A 62 -1.37 10.95 3.11
C GLU A 62 -1.23 12.43 2.71
N PHE A 63 -0.66 12.74 1.54
CA PHE A 63 -0.22 14.08 1.19
C PHE A 63 -1.08 14.84 0.18
N ASP A 64 -1.76 14.15 -0.74
CA ASP A 64 -2.40 14.77 -1.91
C ASP A 64 -3.90 14.50 -2.02
N LEU A 65 -4.42 13.41 -1.45
CA LEU A 65 -5.83 13.04 -1.53
C LEU A 65 -6.73 14.08 -0.84
N SER A 66 -7.65 14.69 -1.56
CA SER A 66 -8.62 15.66 -1.04
C SER A 66 -10.04 15.15 -1.19
N SER A 67 -10.99 15.68 -0.43
CA SER A 67 -12.40 15.30 -0.52
C SER A 67 -13.25 16.24 -1.40
N PHE A 68 -12.63 17.21 -2.08
CA PHE A 68 -13.24 18.05 -3.13
C PHE A 68 -13.64 17.30 -4.42
N GLY A 69 -13.77 15.98 -4.35
CA GLY A 69 -13.97 15.12 -5.50
C GLY A 69 -15.37 15.11 -6.10
N THR A 70 -15.43 14.56 -7.30
CA THR A 70 -16.58 14.37 -8.18
C THR A 70 -17.23 12.99 -8.00
N LEU A 71 -16.65 12.14 -7.14
CA LEU A 71 -17.22 10.83 -6.87
C LEU A 71 -18.58 10.96 -6.15
N PRO A 72 -19.58 10.14 -6.52
CA PRO A 72 -20.87 10.13 -5.84
C PRO A 72 -20.79 9.76 -4.36
N ARG A 73 -19.72 9.08 -3.94
CA ARG A 73 -19.45 8.64 -2.57
C ARG A 73 -17.98 8.84 -2.27
N LEU A 74 -17.65 9.02 -1.00
CA LEU A 74 -16.25 9.07 -0.57
C LEU A 74 -15.52 7.80 -0.97
N CYS A 75 -14.27 7.93 -1.42
CA CYS A 75 -13.42 6.78 -1.61
C CYS A 75 -13.22 6.05 -0.27
N PRO A 76 -12.98 4.73 -0.27
CA PRO A 76 -12.91 3.95 0.97
C PRO A 76 -11.97 4.52 2.02
N VAL A 77 -10.85 5.11 1.61
CA VAL A 77 -9.89 5.74 2.54
C VAL A 77 -10.48 6.98 3.20
N LEU A 78 -11.08 7.90 2.43
CA LEU A 78 -11.67 9.11 2.99
C LEU A 78 -12.93 8.82 3.82
N ALA A 79 -13.73 7.82 3.43
CA ALA A 79 -14.83 7.35 4.23
C ALA A 79 -14.35 6.90 5.62
N ARG A 80 -13.24 6.17 5.70
CA ARG A 80 -12.65 5.78 7.00
C ARG A 80 -12.06 6.93 7.78
N VAL A 81 -11.42 7.89 7.12
CA VAL A 81 -10.99 9.11 7.81
C VAL A 81 -12.20 9.84 8.41
N ALA A 82 -13.34 9.87 7.72
CA ALA A 82 -14.56 10.46 8.24
C ALA A 82 -15.11 9.68 9.44
N ASP A 83 -15.15 8.34 9.35
CA ASP A 83 -15.63 7.48 10.43
C ASP A 83 -14.80 7.66 11.72
N TYR A 84 -13.47 7.78 11.61
CA TYR A 84 -12.57 7.81 12.77
C TYR A 84 -12.30 9.21 13.32
N PHE A 85 -12.19 10.20 12.44
CA PHE A 85 -11.74 11.55 12.81
C PHE A 85 -12.78 12.62 12.54
N GLY A 86 -13.88 12.26 11.89
CA GLY A 86 -15.01 13.15 11.73
C GLY A 86 -15.59 13.54 13.09
N PRO A 87 -15.94 14.80 13.33
CA PRO A 87 -16.66 15.16 14.54
C PRO A 87 -17.93 14.32 14.65
N GLY A 88 -18.29 13.87 15.85
CA GLY A 88 -19.51 13.06 16.08
C GLY A 88 -20.81 13.72 15.58
N ALA A 89 -20.77 15.02 15.29
CA ALA A 89 -21.83 15.74 14.59
C ALA A 89 -22.07 15.24 13.14
N ILE A 90 -21.04 14.73 12.44
CA ILE A 90 -21.17 14.11 11.12
C ILE A 90 -22.10 12.89 11.19
N ALA A 91 -21.96 12.07 12.23
CA ALA A 91 -22.84 10.92 12.48
C ALA A 91 -24.29 11.31 12.85
N SER A 92 -24.55 12.59 13.15
CA SER A 92 -25.88 13.10 13.56
C SER A 92 -26.70 13.73 12.44
N PHE A 93 -26.15 13.90 11.23
CA PHE A 93 -26.93 14.38 10.09
C PHE A 93 -27.78 13.23 9.51
N GLU A 94 -29.06 13.45 9.23
CA GLU A 94 -29.82 12.70 8.22
C GLU A 94 -30.13 13.67 7.07
N PRO A 95 -30.27 13.30 5.77
CA PRO A 95 -30.12 12.03 5.04
C PRO A 95 -28.86 11.93 4.13
N GLU A 96 -28.63 10.76 3.52
CA GLU A 96 -27.43 10.35 2.72
C GLU A 96 -26.90 11.41 1.72
N GLU A 97 -27.75 12.17 1.03
CA GLU A 97 -27.29 13.14 0.01
C GLU A 97 -26.65 14.42 0.59
N HIS A 98 -27.05 14.86 1.79
CA HIS A 98 -26.48 16.06 2.44
C HIS A 98 -25.30 15.73 3.35
N GLN A 99 -25.20 14.47 3.80
CA GLN A 99 -24.05 13.98 4.56
C GLN A 99 -22.76 14.13 3.75
N ASP A 100 -22.74 13.78 2.46
CA ASP A 100 -21.50 13.78 1.70
C ASP A 100 -20.91 15.18 1.50
N ALA A 101 -21.72 16.19 1.18
CA ALA A 101 -21.20 17.55 0.98
C ALA A 101 -20.66 18.18 2.27
N VAL A 102 -21.37 18.00 3.40
CA VAL A 102 -20.91 18.51 4.71
C VAL A 102 -19.69 17.72 5.19
N THR A 103 -19.72 16.39 5.05
CA THR A 103 -18.61 15.51 5.42
C THR A 103 -17.35 15.86 4.63
N ARG A 104 -17.45 16.07 3.32
CA ARG A 104 -16.34 16.53 2.47
C ARG A 104 -15.75 17.85 2.97
N ASN A 105 -16.58 18.87 3.20
CA ASN A 105 -16.10 20.15 3.71
C ASN A 105 -15.37 20.01 5.06
N VAL A 106 -15.90 19.20 5.97
CA VAL A 106 -15.26 18.96 7.28
C VAL A 106 -13.96 18.17 7.13
N LEU A 107 -13.96 17.12 6.31
CA LEU A 107 -12.77 16.34 5.98
C LEU A 107 -11.67 17.23 5.41
N ASP A 108 -11.99 18.14 4.48
CA ASP A 108 -10.99 19.03 3.90
C ASP A 108 -10.41 20.01 4.93
N VAL A 109 -11.21 20.47 5.90
CA VAL A 109 -10.71 21.26 7.03
C VAL A 109 -9.78 20.43 7.91
N ILE A 110 -10.15 19.19 8.24
CA ILE A 110 -9.34 18.29 9.08
C ILE A 110 -8.04 17.92 8.37
N LEU A 111 -8.11 17.46 7.12
CA LEU A 111 -6.97 17.08 6.30
C LEU A 111 -6.07 18.28 6.04
N GLY A 112 -6.65 19.42 5.66
CA GLY A 112 -5.90 20.65 5.39
C GLY A 112 -5.21 21.20 6.64
N SER A 113 -5.87 21.20 7.80
CA SER A 113 -5.24 21.62 9.06
C SER A 113 -4.15 20.64 9.52
N THR A 114 -4.41 19.33 9.43
CA THR A 114 -3.47 18.27 9.83
C THR A 114 -2.21 18.26 8.96
N ARG A 115 -2.37 18.37 7.64
CA ARG A 115 -1.23 18.39 6.69
C ARG A 115 -0.31 19.60 6.84
N ARG A 116 -0.82 20.71 7.39
CA ARG A 116 -0.03 21.90 7.71
C ARG A 116 0.66 21.83 9.08
N GLN A 117 0.37 20.82 9.89
CA GLN A 117 1.06 20.65 11.16
C GLN A 117 2.54 20.33 10.90
N ARG A 118 3.41 20.91 11.73
CA ARG A 118 4.88 20.74 11.61
C ARG A 118 5.31 19.28 11.51
N GLN A 119 4.66 18.37 12.23
CA GLN A 119 4.99 16.94 12.19
C GLN A 119 4.75 16.33 10.80
N VAL A 120 3.62 16.65 10.16
CA VAL A 120 3.29 16.14 8.83
C VAL A 120 4.15 16.79 7.75
N VAL A 121 4.42 18.11 7.87
CA VAL A 121 5.35 18.81 6.96
C VAL A 121 6.76 18.21 7.05
N THR A 122 7.29 18.00 8.27
CA THR A 122 8.59 17.33 8.47
C THR A 122 8.58 15.93 7.86
N ARG A 123 7.53 15.14 8.09
CA ARG A 123 7.40 13.80 7.51
C ARG A 123 7.39 13.82 5.98
N ARG A 124 6.67 14.76 5.36
CA ARG A 124 6.66 14.95 3.91
C ARG A 124 8.06 15.30 3.39
N CYS A 125 8.74 16.24 4.04
CA CYS A 125 10.12 16.59 3.71
C CYS A 125 11.04 15.39 3.83
N ASP A 126 10.96 14.64 4.93
CA ASP A 126 11.78 13.46 5.19
C ASP A 126 11.60 12.40 4.10
N VAL A 127 10.36 12.12 3.70
CA VAL A 127 10.06 11.19 2.59
C VAL A 127 10.69 11.68 1.28
N LEU A 128 10.60 12.98 0.99
CA LEU A 128 11.12 13.56 -0.26
C LEU A 128 12.64 13.66 -0.31
N VAL A 129 13.33 13.72 0.83
CA VAL A 129 14.80 13.74 0.89
C VAL A 129 15.44 12.36 1.05
N ARG A 130 14.64 11.31 1.30
CA ARG A 130 15.15 9.94 1.37
C ARG A 130 15.78 9.52 0.04
N PRO A 131 16.85 8.70 0.07
CA PRO A 131 17.34 8.06 -1.15
C PRO A 131 16.21 7.28 -1.84
N ALA A 132 16.17 7.32 -3.17
CA ALA A 132 15.30 6.48 -3.97
C ALA A 132 15.88 5.05 -4.05
N ASP A 133 16.15 4.44 -2.91
CA ASP A 133 16.72 3.11 -2.80
C ASP A 133 15.61 2.05 -2.89
N PRO A 134 15.70 1.07 -3.80
CA PRO A 134 14.85 -0.13 -3.79
C PRO A 134 14.79 -0.86 -2.45
N GLU A 135 15.87 -0.83 -1.65
CA GLU A 135 15.95 -1.54 -0.37
C GLU A 135 15.16 -0.86 0.74
N ASP A 136 14.91 0.45 0.63
CA ASP A 136 14.10 1.22 1.59
C ASP A 136 12.58 1.01 1.37
N GLY A 137 12.15 -0.14 0.86
CA GLY A 137 10.73 -0.46 0.60
C GLY A 137 10.10 0.28 -0.59
N GLY A 138 10.85 1.15 -1.27
CA GLY A 138 10.39 1.82 -2.49
C GLY A 138 9.41 2.98 -2.29
N TYR A 139 9.33 3.56 -1.08
CA TYR A 139 8.42 4.68 -0.75
C TYR A 139 8.50 5.84 -1.75
N LEU A 140 9.68 6.44 -1.91
CA LEU A 140 9.85 7.61 -2.78
C LEU A 140 9.64 7.25 -4.27
N PRO A 141 10.25 6.18 -4.83
CA PRO A 141 9.95 5.73 -6.19
C PRO A 141 8.46 5.48 -6.44
N GLY A 142 7.78 4.86 -5.48
CA GLY A 142 6.36 4.59 -5.49
C GLY A 142 5.52 5.86 -5.57
N TYR A 143 5.77 6.79 -4.65
CA TYR A 143 5.06 8.06 -4.61
C TYR A 143 5.27 8.86 -5.90
N LEU A 144 6.51 8.96 -6.39
CA LEU A 144 6.80 9.63 -7.66
C LEU A 144 6.11 8.96 -8.84
N LEU A 145 6.02 7.62 -8.88
CA LEU A 145 5.25 6.92 -9.91
C LEU A 145 3.77 7.30 -9.85
N VAL A 146 3.15 7.27 -8.67
CA VAL A 146 1.73 7.62 -8.53
C VAL A 146 1.48 9.07 -8.94
N LYS A 147 2.36 10.01 -8.56
CA LYS A 147 2.30 11.40 -9.04
C LYS A 147 2.45 11.51 -10.56
N ALA A 148 3.30 10.69 -11.14
CA ALA A 148 3.54 10.68 -12.58
C ALA A 148 2.33 10.11 -13.34
N LEU A 149 1.70 9.04 -12.83
CA LEU A 149 0.43 8.51 -13.35
C LEU A 149 -0.70 9.54 -13.21
N TRP A 150 -0.77 10.24 -12.08
CA TRP A 150 -1.74 11.31 -11.87
C TRP A 150 -1.58 12.44 -12.89
N SER A 151 -0.34 12.93 -13.05
CA SER A 151 -0.01 13.98 -14.02
C SER A 151 -0.28 13.53 -15.47
N ALA A 152 0.03 12.27 -15.80
CA ALA A 152 -0.26 11.69 -17.10
C ALA A 152 -1.78 11.64 -17.35
N GLY A 153 -2.54 11.16 -16.37
CA GLY A 153 -3.99 11.09 -16.41
C GLY A 153 -4.62 12.46 -16.64
N ILE A 154 -4.19 13.50 -15.91
CA ILE A 154 -4.65 14.89 -16.09
C ILE A 154 -4.40 15.38 -17.52
N GLY A 155 -3.24 15.03 -18.09
CA GLY A 155 -2.88 15.42 -19.46
C GLY A 155 -3.78 14.81 -20.53
N VAL A 156 -4.49 13.72 -20.21
CA VAL A 156 -5.39 13.01 -21.13
C VAL A 156 -6.86 13.34 -20.84
N ASP A 157 -7.27 13.33 -19.57
CA ASP A 157 -8.62 13.69 -19.12
C ASP A 157 -8.57 14.58 -17.87
N ALA A 158 -9.09 15.80 -17.99
CA ALA A 158 -9.07 16.80 -16.93
C ALA A 158 -9.81 16.37 -15.65
N ARG A 159 -10.76 15.42 -15.72
CA ARG A 159 -11.44 14.87 -14.54
C ARG A 159 -10.47 14.19 -13.59
N LEU A 160 -9.38 13.61 -14.10
CA LEU A 160 -8.33 13.04 -13.25
C LEU A 160 -7.55 14.10 -12.45
N GLY A 161 -7.82 15.40 -12.65
CA GLY A 161 -7.34 16.46 -11.76
C GLY A 161 -7.93 16.41 -10.36
N ASP A 162 -9.06 15.72 -10.21
CA ASP A 162 -9.64 15.35 -8.92
C ASP A 162 -8.80 14.23 -8.26
N PRO A 163 -8.11 14.50 -7.13
CA PRO A 163 -7.27 13.51 -6.47
C PRO A 163 -8.03 12.28 -6.00
N GLU A 164 -9.31 12.43 -5.62
CA GLU A 164 -10.12 11.32 -5.12
C GLU A 164 -10.58 10.39 -6.23
N LEU A 165 -11.05 10.97 -7.34
CA LEU A 165 -11.39 10.22 -8.54
C LEU A 165 -10.16 9.48 -9.07
N PHE A 166 -9.02 10.17 -9.21
CA PHE A 166 -7.78 9.53 -9.64
C PHE A 166 -7.38 8.39 -8.71
N PHE A 167 -7.36 8.62 -7.39
CA PHE A 167 -6.95 7.61 -6.42
C PHE A 167 -7.82 6.35 -6.50
N SER A 168 -9.14 6.53 -6.54
CA SER A 168 -10.09 5.42 -6.61
C SER A 168 -10.02 4.69 -7.95
N TYR A 169 -9.91 5.43 -9.05
CA TYR A 169 -9.76 4.86 -10.39
C TYR A 169 -8.44 4.12 -10.56
N ALA A 170 -7.33 4.65 -10.04
CA ALA A 170 -6.02 3.99 -10.10
C ALA A 170 -6.00 2.68 -9.30
N ILE A 171 -6.66 2.65 -8.13
CA ILE A 171 -6.82 1.42 -7.34
C ILE A 171 -7.61 0.38 -8.14
N GLU A 172 -8.77 0.76 -8.68
CA GLU A 172 -9.58 -0.16 -9.50
C GLU A 172 -8.74 -0.66 -10.70
N TYR A 173 -8.03 0.22 -11.39
CA TYR A 173 -7.32 -0.11 -12.63
C TYR A 173 -6.19 -1.13 -12.42
N LEU A 174 -5.49 -1.03 -11.29
CA LEU A 174 -4.30 -1.83 -11.00
C LEU A 174 -4.61 -3.04 -10.11
N TYR A 175 -5.61 -2.96 -9.23
CA TYR A 175 -5.93 -4.01 -8.26
C TYR A 175 -7.19 -4.82 -8.59
N THR A 176 -7.92 -4.51 -9.66
CA THR A 176 -9.01 -5.36 -10.19
C THR A 176 -8.73 -5.95 -11.58
N ASP A 177 -7.47 -5.89 -12.02
CA ASP A 177 -7.02 -6.40 -13.32
C ASP A 177 -7.03 -7.94 -13.41
N LEU A 178 -8.03 -8.49 -14.10
CA LEU A 178 -8.16 -9.93 -14.32
C LEU A 178 -7.02 -10.51 -15.17
N GLY A 179 -6.43 -9.74 -16.09
CA GLY A 179 -5.30 -10.24 -16.87
C GLY A 179 -4.03 -10.34 -16.03
N LEU A 180 -3.86 -9.46 -15.04
CA LEU A 180 -2.78 -9.59 -14.06
C LEU A 180 -2.96 -10.86 -13.23
N ILE A 181 -4.20 -11.17 -12.83
CA ILE A 181 -4.54 -12.41 -12.12
C ILE A 181 -4.26 -13.64 -12.98
N ALA A 182 -4.58 -13.59 -14.28
CA ALA A 182 -4.27 -14.67 -15.20
C ALA A 182 -2.77 -14.98 -15.19
N HIS A 183 -1.90 -13.97 -15.26
CA HIS A 183 -0.45 -14.18 -15.20
C HIS A 183 0.08 -14.56 -13.81
N LEU A 184 -0.49 -13.99 -12.74
CA LEU A 184 -0.10 -14.29 -11.36
C LEU A 184 -0.43 -15.73 -10.97
N LEU A 185 -1.55 -16.26 -11.45
CA LEU A 185 -2.03 -17.61 -11.16
C LEU A 185 -1.71 -18.61 -12.28
N ASP A 186 -0.70 -18.32 -13.11
CA ASP A 186 -0.24 -19.25 -14.13
C ASP A 186 0.26 -20.55 -13.50
N GLU A 187 -0.15 -21.70 -14.04
CA GLU A 187 0.22 -23.02 -13.52
C GLU A 187 1.66 -23.41 -13.89
N ASP A 188 2.26 -22.71 -14.85
CA ASP A 188 3.66 -22.88 -15.23
C ASP A 188 4.60 -22.53 -14.07
N ASP A 189 5.12 -23.51 -13.33
CA ASP A 189 6.03 -23.29 -12.18
C ASP A 189 7.48 -22.93 -12.57
N ASN A 190 7.66 -22.33 -13.74
CA ASN A 190 8.95 -21.97 -14.26
C ASN A 190 9.21 -20.46 -14.13
N GLN A 191 10.48 -20.11 -14.25
CA GLN A 191 10.97 -18.74 -14.18
C GLN A 191 10.33 -17.80 -15.24
N ARG A 192 9.89 -18.35 -16.37
CA ARG A 192 9.27 -17.59 -17.46
C ARG A 192 7.86 -17.10 -17.09
N ALA A 193 7.13 -17.82 -16.24
CA ALA A 193 5.84 -17.35 -15.74
C ALA A 193 6.00 -16.05 -14.91
N VAL A 194 7.03 -15.98 -14.09
CA VAL A 194 7.38 -14.77 -13.32
C VAL A 194 7.75 -13.61 -14.24
N ASP A 195 8.53 -13.87 -15.30
CA ASP A 195 8.88 -12.84 -16.30
C ASP A 195 7.64 -12.29 -17.01
N LYS A 196 6.76 -13.16 -17.51
CA LYS A 196 5.50 -12.75 -18.14
C LYS A 196 4.64 -11.91 -17.21
N MET A 197 4.57 -12.27 -15.93
CA MET A 197 3.82 -11.50 -14.92
C MET A 197 4.44 -10.11 -14.71
N ILE A 198 5.77 -10.01 -14.58
CA ILE A 198 6.48 -8.73 -14.46
C ILE A 198 6.26 -7.88 -15.72
N GLU A 199 6.45 -8.45 -16.91
CA GLU A 199 6.25 -7.79 -18.20
C GLU A 199 4.83 -7.26 -18.35
N TYR A 200 3.83 -8.09 -18.03
CA TYR A 200 2.43 -7.69 -18.05
C TYR A 200 2.19 -6.52 -17.09
N PHE A 201 2.62 -6.64 -15.84
CA PHE A 201 2.43 -5.59 -14.83
C PHE A 201 3.06 -4.26 -15.28
N VAL A 202 4.32 -4.28 -15.75
CA VAL A 202 5.01 -3.08 -16.23
C VAL A 202 4.28 -2.48 -17.43
N ARG A 203 3.85 -3.32 -18.38
CA ARG A 203 3.05 -2.88 -19.52
C ARG A 203 1.76 -2.21 -19.07
N ARG A 204 1.05 -2.76 -18.09
CA ARG A 204 -0.18 -2.15 -17.55
C ARG A 204 0.04 -0.76 -16.95
N VAL A 205 1.14 -0.55 -16.25
CA VAL A 205 1.51 0.78 -15.74
C VAL A 205 1.78 1.77 -16.89
N ILE A 206 2.42 1.31 -17.97
CA ILE A 206 2.66 2.14 -19.17
C ILE A 206 1.34 2.42 -19.91
N ASP A 207 0.51 1.40 -20.08
CA ASP A 207 -0.78 1.47 -20.76
C ASP A 207 -1.76 2.38 -20.01
N PHE A 208 -1.61 2.54 -18.69
CA PHE A 208 -2.37 3.54 -17.94
C PHE A 208 -2.22 4.91 -18.59
N GLY A 209 -0.98 5.37 -18.86
CA GLY A 209 -0.76 6.68 -19.47
C GLY A 209 -1.26 6.82 -20.91
N ARG A 210 -1.55 5.70 -21.59
CA ARG A 210 -2.04 5.64 -22.99
C ARG A 210 -3.52 5.28 -23.09
N ALA A 211 -4.18 4.98 -21.98
CA ALA A 211 -5.54 4.48 -21.99
C ALA A 211 -6.52 5.57 -22.43
N ASP A 212 -7.65 5.14 -23.02
CA ASP A 212 -8.81 6.01 -23.16
C ASP A 212 -9.46 6.23 -21.79
N HIS A 213 -8.87 7.14 -21.02
CA HIS A 213 -9.37 7.49 -19.69
C HIS A 213 -10.79 8.03 -19.75
N ALA A 214 -11.20 8.66 -20.86
CA ALA A 214 -12.53 9.24 -20.94
C ALA A 214 -13.61 8.14 -20.90
N ALA A 215 -13.45 7.12 -21.76
CA ALA A 215 -14.35 5.97 -21.79
C ALA A 215 -14.30 5.15 -20.49
N ASN A 216 -13.08 4.88 -19.98
CA ASN A 216 -12.92 4.10 -18.75
C ASN A 216 -13.54 4.80 -17.53
N LEU A 217 -13.44 6.13 -17.44
CA LEU A 217 -14.02 6.91 -16.35
C LEU A 217 -15.55 6.94 -16.41
N ASP A 218 -16.15 7.02 -17.60
CA ASP A 218 -17.59 6.95 -17.74
C ASP A 218 -18.13 5.60 -17.24
N GLU A 219 -17.46 4.50 -17.63
CA GLU A 219 -17.79 3.17 -17.14
C GLU A 219 -17.57 3.03 -15.63
N PHE A 220 -16.44 3.55 -15.13
CA PHE A 220 -16.08 3.53 -13.71
C PHE A 220 -17.14 4.24 -12.85
N LEU A 221 -17.50 5.48 -13.23
CA LEU A 221 -18.49 6.29 -12.54
C LEU A 221 -19.88 5.66 -12.59
N ALA A 222 -20.25 5.02 -13.71
CA ALA A 222 -21.49 4.27 -13.82
C ALA A 222 -21.53 3.08 -12.83
N SER A 223 -20.44 2.27 -12.73
CA SER A 223 -20.37 1.19 -11.73
C SER A 223 -20.48 1.69 -10.29
N HIS A 224 -19.92 2.85 -10.00
CA HIS A 224 -19.90 3.38 -8.64
C HIS A 224 -21.30 3.80 -8.17
N ARG A 225 -22.20 4.15 -9.12
CA ARG A 225 -23.62 4.41 -8.84
C ARG A 225 -24.39 3.11 -8.65
N ASP A 226 -24.16 2.13 -9.51
CA ASP A 226 -24.96 0.90 -9.59
C ASP A 226 -24.22 -0.33 -9.03
N ARG A 227 -23.52 -0.17 -7.90
CA ARG A 227 -22.68 -1.24 -7.34
C ARG A 227 -23.53 -2.45 -6.94
N LYS A 228 -23.49 -3.50 -7.75
CA LYS A 228 -24.15 -4.77 -7.46
C LYS A 228 -23.42 -5.51 -6.35
N MET A 229 -24.18 -6.03 -5.40
CA MET A 229 -23.68 -7.03 -4.45
C MET A 229 -23.85 -8.42 -5.05
N TYR A 230 -22.77 -9.19 -5.05
CA TYR A 230 -22.76 -10.59 -5.48
C TYR A 230 -22.69 -11.46 -4.23
N THR A 231 -23.56 -12.45 -4.13
CA THR A 231 -23.59 -13.41 -3.03
C THR A 231 -22.71 -14.63 -3.28
N GLU A 232 -22.43 -14.93 -4.55
CA GLU A 232 -21.62 -16.06 -4.99
C GLU A 232 -20.25 -15.58 -5.45
N PHE A 233 -19.19 -16.32 -5.10
CA PHE A 233 -17.80 -15.94 -5.37
C PHE A 233 -17.48 -15.93 -6.87
N ASP A 234 -18.03 -16.87 -7.64
CA ASP A 234 -17.83 -16.96 -9.08
C ASP A 234 -18.46 -15.78 -9.82
N ALA A 235 -19.69 -15.42 -9.46
CA ALA A 235 -20.38 -14.25 -9.98
C ALA A 235 -19.63 -12.96 -9.62
N TRP A 236 -19.13 -12.86 -8.39
CA TRP A 236 -18.26 -11.77 -7.97
C TRP A 236 -16.99 -11.71 -8.82
N ALA A 237 -16.21 -12.79 -8.91
CA ALA A 237 -14.96 -12.84 -9.64
C ALA A 237 -15.12 -12.49 -11.13
N ARG A 238 -16.22 -12.90 -11.76
CA ARG A 238 -16.49 -12.62 -13.18
C ARG A 238 -17.04 -11.22 -13.45
N HIS A 239 -17.82 -10.66 -12.54
CA HIS A 239 -18.64 -9.48 -12.83
C HIS A 239 -18.37 -8.28 -11.93
N SER A 240 -17.54 -8.41 -10.91
CA SER A 240 -17.13 -7.26 -10.07
C SER A 240 -15.99 -6.46 -10.66
N ASN A 241 -15.32 -6.96 -11.70
CA ASN A 241 -14.07 -6.40 -12.22
C ASN A 241 -14.29 -5.75 -13.59
N ARG A 242 -13.59 -4.65 -13.83
CA ARG A 242 -13.59 -3.97 -15.12
C ARG A 242 -12.49 -4.52 -16.02
N ARG A 243 -12.80 -4.72 -17.30
CA ARG A 243 -11.89 -5.31 -18.30
C ARG A 243 -11.15 -4.23 -19.09
N TRP A 244 -10.55 -3.26 -18.41
CA TRP A 244 -9.93 -2.11 -19.07
C TRP A 244 -8.66 -2.48 -19.82
N ASN A 245 -8.74 -2.46 -21.15
CA ASN A 245 -7.63 -2.79 -22.05
C ASN A 245 -7.08 -4.22 -21.85
N VAL A 246 -7.94 -5.15 -21.43
CA VAL A 246 -7.64 -6.59 -21.34
C VAL A 246 -8.60 -7.30 -22.27
N ASP A 247 -8.10 -8.19 -23.12
CA ASP A 247 -8.96 -8.98 -24.00
C ASP A 247 -9.82 -9.96 -23.19
N ASP A 248 -11.01 -10.27 -23.70
CA ASP A 248 -11.99 -11.08 -22.98
C ASP A 248 -11.45 -12.47 -22.62
N ALA A 249 -10.65 -13.08 -23.50
CA ALA A 249 -10.10 -14.41 -23.24
C ALA A 249 -9.10 -14.40 -22.07
N THR A 250 -8.22 -13.40 -22.02
CA THR A 250 -7.29 -13.22 -20.89
C THR A 250 -8.03 -12.89 -19.60
N ALA A 251 -9.06 -12.04 -19.66
CA ALA A 251 -9.87 -11.71 -18.48
C ALA A 251 -10.63 -12.93 -17.94
N ASP A 252 -11.25 -13.72 -18.83
CA ASP A 252 -11.97 -14.93 -18.46
C ASP A 252 -11.03 -15.98 -17.87
N LEU A 253 -9.84 -16.16 -18.45
CA LEU A 253 -8.80 -17.02 -17.88
C LEU A 253 -8.39 -16.59 -16.46
N GLY A 254 -8.29 -15.28 -16.22
CA GLY A 254 -7.98 -14.75 -14.89
C GLY A 254 -9.07 -15.06 -13.87
N ALA A 255 -10.34 -14.86 -14.25
CA ALA A 255 -11.48 -15.19 -13.40
C ALA A 255 -11.56 -16.71 -13.12
N ASP A 256 -11.40 -17.54 -14.15
CA ASP A 256 -11.41 -19.01 -14.03
C ASP A 256 -10.32 -19.50 -13.08
N ARG A 257 -9.10 -18.99 -13.22
CA ARG A 257 -7.97 -19.34 -12.33
C ARG A 257 -8.21 -18.91 -10.88
N LEU A 258 -8.82 -17.73 -10.67
CA LEU A 258 -9.17 -17.25 -9.34
C LEU A 258 -10.23 -18.14 -8.67
N ILE A 259 -11.27 -18.51 -9.41
CA ILE A 259 -12.34 -19.41 -8.94
C ILE A 259 -11.76 -20.79 -8.62
N ALA A 260 -11.00 -21.37 -9.55
CA ALA A 260 -10.41 -22.69 -9.35
C ALA A 260 -9.50 -22.72 -8.12
N LEU A 261 -8.69 -21.68 -7.90
CA LEU A 261 -7.82 -21.59 -6.74
C LEU A 261 -8.60 -21.39 -5.43
N HIS A 262 -9.68 -20.60 -5.45
CA HIS A 262 -10.57 -20.44 -4.31
C HIS A 262 -11.22 -21.78 -3.93
N ASP A 263 -11.76 -22.51 -4.90
CA ASP A 263 -12.41 -23.79 -4.68
C ASP A 263 -11.41 -24.86 -4.21
N GLU A 264 -10.21 -24.91 -4.81
CA GLU A 264 -9.09 -25.75 -4.36
C GLU A 264 -8.78 -25.49 -2.87
N THR A 265 -8.69 -24.22 -2.49
CA THR A 265 -8.45 -23.78 -1.12
C THR A 265 -9.55 -24.23 -0.15
N LEU A 266 -10.82 -24.18 -0.56
CA LEU A 266 -11.94 -24.61 0.27
C LEU A 266 -12.01 -26.14 0.41
N GLU A 267 -11.75 -26.88 -0.66
CA GLU A 267 -11.82 -28.35 -0.66
C GLU A 267 -10.72 -29.00 0.19
N HIS A 268 -9.53 -28.38 0.24
CA HIS A 268 -8.34 -28.98 0.85
C HIS A 268 -8.01 -28.44 2.25
N ALA A 269 -8.72 -27.40 2.71
CA ALA A 269 -8.49 -26.85 4.04
C ALA A 269 -9.21 -27.71 5.10
N PRO A 270 -8.50 -28.39 6.02
CA PRO A 270 -9.12 -28.81 7.28
C PRO A 270 -9.71 -27.57 7.98
N ASP A 271 -10.76 -27.74 8.79
CA ASP A 271 -11.49 -26.63 9.44
C ASP A 271 -10.55 -25.62 10.13
N GLU A 272 -9.45 -26.09 10.72
CA GLU A 272 -8.42 -25.25 11.36
C GLU A 272 -7.62 -24.39 10.36
N ASP A 273 -7.31 -24.90 9.17
CA ASP A 273 -6.64 -24.15 8.11
C ASP A 273 -7.60 -23.13 7.49
N LEU A 274 -8.88 -23.49 7.31
CA LEU A 274 -9.91 -22.57 6.80
C LEU A 274 -10.04 -21.34 7.71
N VAL A 275 -10.01 -21.56 9.03
CA VAL A 275 -9.98 -20.49 10.03
C VAL A 275 -8.72 -19.62 9.90
N ARG A 276 -7.54 -20.20 9.67
CA ARG A 276 -6.30 -19.44 9.40
C ARG A 276 -6.40 -18.61 8.13
N ASN A 277 -7.03 -19.15 7.09
CA ASN A 277 -7.22 -18.50 5.79
C ASN A 277 -8.16 -17.29 5.91
N ILE A 278 -9.28 -17.49 6.61
CA ILE A 278 -10.20 -16.43 6.99
C ILE A 278 -9.48 -15.39 7.85
N ALA A 279 -8.65 -15.80 8.82
CA ALA A 279 -7.87 -14.88 9.67
C ALA A 279 -6.88 -14.00 8.89
N LEU A 280 -6.14 -14.56 7.92
CA LEU A 280 -5.22 -13.81 7.06
C LEU A 280 -5.97 -12.84 6.13
N MET A 281 -7.18 -13.20 5.72
CA MET A 281 -8.07 -12.30 4.98
C MET A 281 -8.67 -11.21 5.88
N PHE A 282 -9.04 -11.55 7.12
CA PHE A 282 -9.52 -10.63 8.17
C PHE A 282 -8.43 -9.65 8.63
N GLN A 283 -7.14 -10.01 8.63
CA GLN A 283 -6.05 -9.05 8.92
C GLN A 283 -6.03 -7.86 7.97
N ARG A 284 -6.60 -7.99 6.76
CA ARG A 284 -6.67 -6.88 5.81
C ARG A 284 -7.81 -5.92 6.12
N THR A 285 -8.80 -6.36 6.89
CA THR A 285 -9.85 -5.49 7.41
C THR A 285 -9.43 -4.94 8.77
N VAL A 286 -8.78 -5.72 9.62
CA VAL A 286 -8.33 -5.30 10.94
C VAL A 286 -6.96 -4.61 10.89
N LEU A 287 -6.97 -3.28 10.98
CA LEU A 287 -5.79 -2.43 11.07
C LEU A 287 -5.22 -2.42 12.49
N SER A 288 -3.96 -2.81 12.66
CA SER A 288 -3.23 -2.52 13.90
C SER A 288 -2.81 -1.06 13.90
N LEU A 289 -3.34 -0.28 14.84
CA LEU A 289 -3.01 1.14 15.00
C LEU A 289 -1.67 1.35 15.71
N GLY A 290 -1.25 0.38 16.49
CA GLY A 290 0.02 0.43 17.19
C GLY A 290 0.09 -0.50 18.38
N ARG A 291 1.33 -0.67 18.84
CA ARG A 291 1.70 -1.39 20.05
C ARG A 291 2.34 -0.39 21.01
N HIS A 292 1.75 -0.23 22.19
CA HIS A 292 2.22 0.72 23.18
C HIS A 292 2.68 -0.02 24.45
N PRO A 293 3.91 0.22 24.94
CA PRO A 293 4.33 -0.34 26.22
C PRO A 293 3.53 0.29 27.36
N VAL A 294 3.13 -0.52 28.32
CA VAL A 294 2.33 -0.08 29.47
C VAL A 294 2.78 -0.80 30.74
N THR A 295 2.44 -0.23 31.89
CA THR A 295 2.56 -0.92 33.18
C THR A 295 1.18 -1.37 33.63
N VAL A 296 1.07 -2.62 34.07
CA VAL A 296 -0.16 -3.19 34.60
C VAL A 296 0.01 -3.45 36.09
N THR A 297 -0.95 -2.97 36.88
CA THR A 297 -1.01 -3.18 38.33
C THR A 297 -2.29 -3.88 38.70
N VAL A 298 -2.22 -4.97 39.47
CA VAL A 298 -3.41 -5.70 39.95
C VAL A 298 -3.63 -5.39 41.43
N ASP A 299 -4.79 -4.85 41.78
CA ASP A 299 -5.14 -4.51 43.15
C ASP A 299 -5.70 -5.71 43.95
N GLU A 300 -5.98 -5.49 45.24
CA GLU A 300 -6.53 -6.51 46.14
C GLU A 300 -7.94 -6.99 45.80
N ARG A 301 -8.60 -6.36 44.82
CA ARG A 301 -9.94 -6.70 44.36
C ARG A 301 -9.92 -7.37 42.99
N ASP A 302 -8.76 -7.89 42.58
CA ASP A 302 -8.49 -8.45 41.25
C ASP A 302 -8.83 -7.46 40.12
N ARG A 303 -8.68 -6.16 40.37
CA ARG A 303 -8.80 -5.15 39.31
C ARG A 303 -7.42 -4.80 38.81
N TYR A 304 -7.27 -4.85 37.49
CA TYR A 304 -6.06 -4.34 36.85
C TYR A 304 -6.24 -2.86 36.49
N THR A 305 -5.16 -2.10 36.64
CA THR A 305 -5.01 -0.75 36.10
C THR A 305 -3.83 -0.73 35.16
N VAL A 306 -4.06 -0.30 33.93
CA VAL A 306 -3.05 -0.11 32.91
C VAL A 306 -2.67 1.36 32.88
N THR A 307 -1.37 1.64 33.02
CA THR A 307 -0.82 3.00 33.02
C THR A 307 0.22 3.18 31.92
N ASP A 308 0.20 4.35 31.30
CA ASP A 308 1.28 4.88 30.46
C ASP A 308 1.99 5.97 31.25
N GLY A 309 3.14 5.63 31.83
CA GLY A 309 3.79 6.47 32.84
C GLY A 309 2.87 6.70 34.05
N GLU A 310 2.52 7.96 34.30
CA GLU A 310 1.63 8.35 35.40
C GLU A 310 0.14 8.34 35.01
N GLN A 311 -0.17 8.23 33.71
CA GLN A 311 -1.54 8.32 33.22
C GLN A 311 -2.21 6.95 33.21
N SER A 312 -3.32 6.81 33.93
CA SER A 312 -4.20 5.65 33.80
C SER A 312 -4.92 5.70 32.46
N VAL A 313 -4.72 4.67 31.64
CA VAL A 313 -5.30 4.57 30.28
C VAL A 313 -6.46 3.58 30.24
N MET A 314 -6.45 2.55 31.09
CA MET A 314 -7.49 1.53 31.15
C MET A 314 -7.56 0.91 32.54
N SER A 315 -8.75 0.49 32.97
CA SER A 315 -8.92 -0.38 34.14
C SER A 315 -10.00 -1.41 33.87
N GLY A 316 -9.90 -2.58 34.50
CA GLY A 316 -10.87 -3.64 34.36
C GLY A 316 -10.75 -4.67 35.47
N THR A 317 -11.60 -5.69 35.43
CA THR A 317 -11.48 -6.88 36.28
C THR A 317 -10.62 -7.91 35.58
N TYR A 318 -9.55 -8.34 36.24
CA TYR A 318 -8.58 -9.28 35.70
C TYR A 318 -9.06 -10.70 35.93
N ALA A 319 -9.16 -11.51 34.87
CA ALA A 319 -9.65 -12.89 34.98
C ALA A 319 -8.52 -13.94 35.04
N SER A 320 -7.27 -13.53 34.81
CA SER A 320 -6.10 -14.42 34.77
C SER A 320 -5.24 -14.28 36.03
N GLY A 321 -4.48 -15.31 36.38
CA GLY A 321 -3.93 -15.52 37.73
C GLY A 321 -2.70 -14.69 38.13
N LEU A 322 -2.63 -13.39 37.78
CA LEU A 322 -1.58 -12.53 38.33
C LEU A 322 -1.82 -12.32 39.84
N PRO A 323 -0.79 -12.47 40.69
CA PRO A 323 -0.96 -12.22 42.12
C PRO A 323 -1.37 -10.76 42.38
N VAL A 324 -2.21 -10.57 43.39
CA VAL A 324 -2.52 -9.25 43.95
C VAL A 324 -1.24 -8.49 44.29
N GLY A 325 -1.18 -7.21 43.93
CA GLY A 325 -0.03 -6.34 44.16
C GLY A 325 1.09 -6.48 43.13
N THR A 326 0.92 -7.33 42.10
CA THR A 326 1.92 -7.46 41.04
C THR A 326 1.89 -6.23 40.14
N VAL A 327 3.09 -5.69 39.89
CA VAL A 327 3.36 -4.66 38.88
C VAL A 327 4.17 -5.34 37.78
N VAL A 328 3.62 -5.37 36.56
CA VAL A 328 4.25 -6.01 35.40
C VAL A 328 4.23 -5.09 34.20
N ASP A 329 5.31 -5.14 33.44
CA ASP A 329 5.35 -4.49 32.13
C ASP A 329 4.56 -5.33 31.12
N GLY A 330 3.78 -4.66 30.28
CA GLY A 330 2.95 -5.25 29.26
C GLY A 330 2.92 -4.41 28.00
N HIS A 331 2.10 -4.84 27.05
CA HIS A 331 1.85 -4.08 25.84
C HIS A 331 0.35 -4.02 25.57
N VAL A 332 -0.11 -2.86 25.13
CA VAL A 332 -1.45 -2.67 24.58
C VAL A 332 -1.33 -2.58 23.07
N ASP A 333 -2.01 -3.51 22.39
CA ASP A 333 -2.20 -3.44 20.94
C ASP A 333 -3.60 -2.94 20.64
N VAL A 334 -3.69 -1.87 19.86
CA VAL A 334 -4.97 -1.33 19.41
C VAL A 334 -5.19 -1.78 17.98
N SER A 335 -6.34 -2.40 17.72
CA SER A 335 -6.74 -2.87 16.40
C SER A 335 -8.13 -2.35 16.07
N ILE A 336 -8.38 -2.03 14.80
CA ILE A 336 -9.69 -1.58 14.34
C ILE A 336 -10.06 -2.28 13.03
N ASP A 337 -11.28 -2.80 12.95
CA ASP A 337 -11.84 -3.29 11.69
C ASP A 337 -12.24 -2.12 10.77
N ALA A 338 -11.53 -1.97 9.67
CA ALA A 338 -11.74 -0.98 8.63
C ALA A 338 -12.99 -1.23 7.77
N HIS A 339 -13.87 -2.16 8.12
CA HIS A 339 -15.19 -2.32 7.53
C HIS A 339 -16.29 -1.90 8.50
N THR A 340 -16.24 -2.38 9.73
CA THR A 340 -17.28 -2.12 10.73
C THR A 340 -17.00 -0.90 11.61
N GLY A 341 -15.74 -0.45 11.69
CA GLY A 341 -15.29 0.56 12.65
C GLY A 341 -15.08 0.00 14.06
N CYS A 342 -15.38 -1.29 14.29
CA CYS A 342 -15.25 -1.92 15.59
C CYS A 342 -13.78 -1.96 16.02
N ALA A 343 -13.52 -1.60 17.26
CA ALA A 343 -12.18 -1.59 17.84
C ALA A 343 -11.98 -2.76 18.79
N ALA A 344 -10.76 -3.26 18.83
CA ALA A 344 -10.28 -4.22 19.79
C ALA A 344 -8.99 -3.71 20.43
N ILE A 345 -8.93 -3.74 21.75
CA ILE A 345 -7.73 -3.45 22.53
C ILE A 345 -7.27 -4.76 23.15
N VAL A 346 -6.02 -5.14 22.90
CA VAL A 346 -5.44 -6.38 23.37
C VAL A 346 -4.31 -6.06 24.33
N LEU A 347 -4.48 -6.45 25.59
CA LEU A 347 -3.47 -6.33 26.62
C LEU A 347 -2.69 -7.65 26.72
N SER A 348 -1.40 -7.60 26.42
CA SER A 348 -0.48 -8.73 26.51
C SER A 348 0.47 -8.53 27.68
N ILE A 349 0.56 -9.52 28.57
CA ILE A 349 1.40 -9.49 29.78
C ILE A 349 2.23 -10.77 29.82
N GLY A 350 3.54 -10.68 29.61
CA GLY A 350 4.42 -11.85 29.55
C GLY A 350 3.94 -12.90 28.54
N ASP A 351 3.97 -14.18 28.95
CA ASP A 351 3.51 -15.34 28.16
C ASP A 351 2.05 -15.72 28.47
N ASP A 352 1.33 -14.94 29.28
CA ASP A 352 -0.06 -15.22 29.64
C ASP A 352 -1.02 -14.97 28.47
N ALA A 353 -2.21 -15.59 28.54
CA ALA A 353 -3.25 -15.36 27.56
C ALA A 353 -3.65 -13.87 27.52
N PRO A 354 -3.76 -13.26 26.32
CA PRO A 354 -4.07 -11.85 26.19
C PRO A 354 -5.49 -11.53 26.68
N VAL A 355 -5.66 -10.34 27.27
CA VAL A 355 -6.97 -9.81 27.65
C VAL A 355 -7.50 -8.93 26.53
N TYR A 356 -8.76 -9.13 26.16
CA TYR A 356 -9.41 -8.41 25.07
C TYR A 356 -10.46 -7.44 25.62
N TRP A 357 -10.46 -6.23 25.10
CA TRP A 357 -11.57 -5.29 25.18
C TRP A 357 -12.06 -4.99 23.77
N PHE A 358 -13.37 -4.82 23.63
CA PHE A 358 -14.01 -4.53 22.35
C PHE A 358 -14.89 -3.30 22.52
N SER A 359 -15.03 -2.52 21.45
CA SER A 359 -15.99 -1.44 21.39
C SER A 359 -17.43 -1.95 21.56
N ASP A 360 -18.32 -1.09 22.04
CA ASP A 360 -19.70 -1.49 22.40
C ASP A 360 -20.53 -1.97 21.19
N ASP A 361 -20.20 -1.49 20.00
CA ASP A 361 -20.79 -1.85 18.71
C ASP A 361 -20.28 -3.18 18.14
N ALA A 362 -19.24 -3.78 18.72
CA ALA A 362 -18.70 -5.06 18.28
C ALA A 362 -19.66 -6.21 18.58
N SER A 363 -20.18 -6.87 17.53
CA SER A 363 -21.04 -8.06 17.65
C SER A 363 -20.30 -9.27 18.23
N GLU A 364 -21.02 -10.22 18.83
CA GLU A 364 -20.42 -11.46 19.35
C GLU A 364 -19.68 -12.25 18.26
N ASP A 365 -20.26 -12.34 17.06
CA ASP A 365 -19.65 -13.01 15.91
C ASP A 365 -18.33 -12.35 15.50
N TRP A 366 -18.27 -11.02 15.50
CA TRP A 366 -17.05 -10.29 15.18
C TRP A 366 -15.99 -10.46 16.28
N ARG A 367 -16.39 -10.38 17.56
CA ARG A 367 -15.48 -10.63 18.71
C ARG A 367 -14.88 -12.01 18.63
N HIS A 368 -15.70 -13.04 18.37
CA HIS A 368 -15.25 -14.41 18.20
C HIS A 368 -14.29 -14.53 17.02
N SER A 369 -14.66 -13.99 15.85
CA SER A 369 -13.83 -13.99 14.65
C SER A 369 -12.48 -13.31 14.88
N PHE A 370 -12.46 -12.16 15.57
CA PHE A 370 -11.24 -11.43 15.92
C PHE A 370 -10.33 -12.26 16.85
N GLN A 371 -10.88 -12.85 17.91
CA GLN A 371 -10.11 -13.67 18.85
C GLN A 371 -9.52 -14.90 18.18
N VAL A 372 -10.34 -15.60 17.40
CA VAL A 372 -9.93 -16.76 16.62
C VAL A 372 -8.84 -16.39 15.62
N ALA A 373 -9.01 -15.28 14.90
CA ALA A 373 -8.01 -14.78 13.97
C ALA A 373 -6.71 -14.43 14.68
N ARG A 374 -6.76 -13.73 15.81
CA ARG A 374 -5.57 -13.34 16.57
C ARG A 374 -4.83 -14.52 17.17
N ALA A 375 -5.55 -15.53 17.66
CA ALA A 375 -4.94 -16.78 18.11
C ALA A 375 -4.33 -17.57 16.94
N ALA A 376 -4.98 -17.58 15.78
CA ALA A 376 -4.42 -18.16 14.56
C ALA A 376 -3.16 -17.42 14.09
N LEU A 377 -3.11 -16.09 14.23
CA LEU A 377 -1.96 -15.27 13.84
C LEU A 377 -0.79 -15.39 14.80
N SER A 378 -1.04 -15.41 16.11
CA SER A 378 0.02 -15.66 17.08
C SER A 378 0.66 -17.04 16.87
N ARG A 379 -0.15 -18.04 16.50
CA ARG A 379 0.36 -19.34 16.01
C ARG A 379 1.11 -19.18 14.68
N ALA A 380 0.54 -18.47 13.72
CA ALA A 380 1.11 -18.28 12.39
C ALA A 380 2.42 -17.46 12.38
N GLU A 381 2.65 -16.55 13.33
CA GLU A 381 3.91 -15.82 13.49
C GLU A 381 5.03 -16.78 13.92
N GLY A 382 4.72 -17.69 14.85
CA GLY A 382 5.62 -18.80 15.18
C GLY A 382 5.82 -19.76 13.99
N GLU A 383 4.75 -20.07 13.26
CA GLU A 383 4.82 -20.89 12.04
C GLU A 383 5.50 -20.17 10.88
N GLY A 384 5.59 -18.83 10.86
CA GLY A 384 6.18 -18.06 9.77
C GLY A 384 7.70 -18.19 9.73
N GLU A 385 8.35 -18.15 10.89
CA GLU A 385 9.76 -18.51 11.01
C GLU A 385 10.01 -19.99 10.72
N GLU A 386 9.10 -20.85 11.19
CA GLU A 386 9.15 -22.28 10.91
C GLU A 386 8.91 -22.59 9.43
N LEU A 387 8.11 -21.78 8.74
CA LEU A 387 7.80 -21.85 7.32
C LEU A 387 8.98 -21.36 6.50
N LEU A 388 9.62 -20.24 6.86
CA LEU A 388 10.85 -19.81 6.20
C LEU A 388 11.92 -20.89 6.32
N THR A 389 11.96 -21.58 7.46
CA THR A 389 12.81 -22.75 7.66
C THR A 389 12.37 -23.92 6.78
N LEU A 390 11.07 -24.22 6.72
CA LEU A 390 10.53 -25.29 5.89
C LEU A 390 10.74 -25.04 4.40
N LEU A 391 10.51 -23.82 3.91
CA LEU A 391 10.76 -23.43 2.53
C LEU A 391 12.24 -23.54 2.19
N ARG A 392 13.14 -23.14 3.11
CA ARG A 392 14.58 -23.38 2.96
C ARG A 392 14.90 -24.86 2.92
N ASP A 393 14.24 -25.69 3.74
CA ASP A 393 14.51 -27.12 3.80
C ASP A 393 13.92 -27.87 2.60
N VAL A 394 12.74 -27.49 2.09
CA VAL A 394 12.19 -27.96 0.82
C VAL A 394 13.09 -27.54 -0.33
N ALA A 395 13.58 -26.29 -0.36
CA ALA A 395 14.51 -25.81 -1.38
C ALA A 395 15.86 -26.55 -1.33
N LYS A 396 16.36 -26.86 -0.13
CA LYS A 396 17.58 -27.66 0.09
C LYS A 396 17.38 -29.12 -0.29
N GLU A 397 16.29 -29.77 0.12
CA GLU A 397 15.99 -31.17 -0.19
C GLU A 397 15.70 -31.35 -1.68
N ALA A 398 15.01 -30.40 -2.30
CA ALA A 398 14.87 -30.33 -3.75
C ALA A 398 16.23 -30.16 -4.47
N SER A 399 17.32 -29.85 -3.74
CA SER A 399 18.75 -29.93 -4.09
C SER A 399 19.11 -29.74 -5.56
N GLY A 400 18.47 -28.73 -6.14
CA GLY A 400 18.83 -27.97 -7.33
C GLY A 400 18.15 -26.59 -7.35
N VAL A 401 17.43 -26.21 -6.28
CA VAL A 401 16.38 -25.17 -6.27
C VAL A 401 16.58 -24.16 -5.12
N ILE A 402 17.80 -23.99 -4.59
CA ILE A 402 18.11 -22.81 -3.73
C ILE A 402 18.17 -21.54 -4.59
N TYR A 403 18.56 -21.69 -5.85
CA TYR A 403 18.71 -20.61 -6.82
C TYR A 403 17.41 -19.82 -7.09
N PRO A 404 16.20 -20.41 -7.20
CA PRO A 404 15.02 -19.68 -7.66
C PRO A 404 14.39 -18.69 -6.66
N LEU A 405 14.55 -18.88 -5.34
CA LEU A 405 14.08 -17.88 -4.37
C LEU A 405 15.05 -16.68 -4.30
N GLU A 406 16.35 -16.92 -4.36
CA GLU A 406 17.35 -15.85 -4.49
C GLU A 406 17.21 -15.13 -5.84
N ILE A 407 16.96 -15.85 -6.93
CA ILE A 407 16.60 -15.25 -8.22
C ILE A 407 15.31 -14.45 -8.12
N ALA A 408 14.27 -14.98 -7.46
CA ALA A 408 13.00 -14.27 -7.31
C ALA A 408 13.20 -12.97 -6.52
N ARG A 409 14.02 -13.00 -5.47
CA ARG A 409 14.43 -11.82 -4.72
C ARG A 409 15.28 -10.85 -5.56
N ASP A 410 16.27 -11.35 -6.29
CA ASP A 410 17.11 -10.53 -7.18
C ASP A 410 16.29 -9.90 -8.31
N ARG A 411 15.30 -10.62 -8.82
CA ARG A 411 14.34 -10.13 -9.81
C ARG A 411 13.33 -9.18 -9.22
N ALA A 412 12.88 -9.41 -8.00
CA ALA A 412 12.08 -8.46 -7.23
C ALA A 412 12.85 -7.14 -7.07
N THR A 413 14.11 -7.19 -6.63
CA THR A 413 15.00 -6.02 -6.56
C THR A 413 15.23 -5.42 -7.95
N GLY A 414 15.40 -6.24 -8.98
CA GLY A 414 15.50 -5.82 -10.38
C GLY A 414 14.24 -5.10 -10.86
N ALA A 415 13.07 -5.60 -10.48
CA ALA A 415 11.78 -5.04 -10.81
C ALA A 415 11.54 -3.72 -10.07
N THR A 416 11.91 -3.61 -8.79
CA THR A 416 11.92 -2.34 -8.06
C THR A 416 12.85 -1.32 -8.72
N LYS A 417 14.01 -1.75 -9.26
CA LYS A 417 14.88 -0.88 -10.06
C LYS A 417 14.21 -0.45 -11.37
N VAL A 418 13.49 -1.34 -12.05
CA VAL A 418 12.68 -1.01 -13.24
C VAL A 418 11.63 0.03 -12.86
N PHE A 419 10.95 -0.13 -11.72
CA PHE A 419 10.00 0.83 -11.18
C PHE A 419 10.61 2.20 -10.94
N THR A 420 11.76 2.28 -10.27
CA THR A 420 12.46 3.56 -10.03
C THR A 420 12.83 4.23 -11.36
N ARG A 421 13.24 3.46 -12.36
CA ARG A 421 13.54 3.98 -13.70
C ARG A 421 12.30 4.42 -14.45
N LEU A 422 11.21 3.66 -14.34
CA LEU A 422 9.92 3.99 -14.93
C LEU A 422 9.38 5.28 -14.32
N ALA A 423 9.36 5.39 -12.99
CA ALA A 423 8.98 6.61 -12.28
C ALA A 423 9.82 7.80 -12.72
N ALA A 424 11.15 7.65 -12.78
CA ALA A 424 12.04 8.69 -13.26
C ALA A 424 11.80 9.05 -14.73
N ALA A 425 11.55 8.07 -15.60
CA ALA A 425 11.29 8.28 -17.01
C ALA A 425 9.96 9.03 -17.22
N VAL A 426 8.87 8.57 -16.60
CA VAL A 426 7.55 9.22 -16.70
C VAL A 426 7.63 10.65 -16.14
N LEU A 427 8.32 10.86 -15.02
CA LEU A 427 8.51 12.18 -14.43
C LEU A 427 9.32 13.12 -15.33
N ASN A 428 10.46 12.65 -15.87
CA ASN A 428 11.26 13.42 -16.84
C ASN A 428 10.44 13.80 -18.07
N ALA A 429 9.65 12.87 -18.57
CA ALA A 429 8.83 13.03 -19.74
C ALA A 429 7.73 14.08 -19.50
N ALA A 430 7.03 13.99 -18.36
CA ALA A 430 6.02 14.95 -17.93
C ALA A 430 6.61 16.36 -17.72
N MET A 431 7.82 16.46 -17.17
CA MET A 431 8.52 17.74 -16.99
C MET A 431 8.97 18.37 -18.31
N ALA A 432 9.50 17.57 -19.26
CA ALA A 432 10.02 18.08 -20.52
C ALA A 432 8.93 18.61 -21.45
N ASN A 433 7.79 17.93 -21.52
CA ASN A 433 6.78 18.20 -22.55
C ASN A 433 5.45 18.69 -21.98
N ARG A 434 5.34 18.97 -20.67
CA ARG A 434 4.08 19.20 -19.94
C ARG A 434 3.03 18.07 -20.12
N THR A 435 3.44 16.99 -20.74
CA THR A 435 2.72 15.78 -21.11
C THR A 435 3.77 14.66 -21.10
N PRO A 436 3.51 13.47 -20.54
CA PRO A 436 4.52 12.43 -20.53
C PRO A 436 4.85 11.97 -21.97
N ASP A 437 6.12 12.07 -22.40
CA ASP A 437 6.68 11.30 -23.53
C ASP A 437 6.72 9.81 -23.19
N LEU A 438 5.57 9.16 -23.37
CA LEU A 438 5.36 7.73 -23.14
C LEU A 438 6.19 6.87 -24.10
N ASP A 439 6.69 7.43 -25.20
CA ASP A 439 7.60 6.73 -26.10
C ASP A 439 9.02 6.71 -25.53
N ALA A 440 9.46 7.74 -24.79
CA ALA A 440 10.70 7.69 -24.02
C ALA A 440 10.63 6.65 -22.89
N VAL A 441 9.46 6.51 -22.27
CA VAL A 441 9.18 5.48 -21.28
C VAL A 441 9.24 4.09 -21.92
N ALA A 442 8.55 3.89 -23.05
CA ALA A 442 8.59 2.63 -23.80
C ALA A 442 10.00 2.29 -24.32
N ARG A 443 10.78 3.28 -24.79
CA ARG A 443 12.19 3.11 -25.16
C ARG A 443 13.05 2.74 -23.95
N SER A 444 12.78 3.31 -22.78
CA SER A 444 13.49 2.95 -21.54
C SER A 444 13.14 1.54 -21.06
N ALA A 445 11.90 1.10 -21.29
CA ALA A 445 11.50 -0.29 -21.10
C ALA A 445 12.15 -1.22 -22.14
N ALA A 446 12.29 -0.79 -23.40
CA ALA A 446 12.96 -1.56 -24.45
C ALA A 446 14.48 -1.72 -24.22
N ILE A 447 15.12 -0.82 -23.46
CA ILE A 447 16.52 -0.98 -22.99
C ILE A 447 16.66 -2.21 -22.08
N LEU A 448 15.57 -2.72 -21.50
CA LEU A 448 15.56 -3.94 -20.68
C LEU A 448 15.71 -5.23 -21.52
N GLU A 449 15.50 -5.18 -22.85
CA GLU A 449 15.36 -6.40 -23.66
C GLU A 449 16.66 -7.00 -24.24
N PRO A 450 17.79 -6.28 -24.44
CA PRO A 450 19.04 -6.97 -24.87
C PRO A 450 20.25 -6.90 -23.92
N ALA A 451 20.34 -5.94 -23.00
CA ALA A 451 21.61 -5.67 -22.28
C ALA A 451 21.69 -6.15 -20.82
N GLY A 452 20.58 -6.61 -20.22
CA GLY A 452 20.56 -6.97 -18.80
C GLY A 452 20.87 -5.81 -17.83
N LEU A 453 20.67 -6.07 -16.54
CA LEU A 453 20.69 -5.09 -15.42
C LEU A 453 22.03 -4.34 -15.20
N ALA A 454 23.11 -4.69 -15.91
CA ALA A 454 24.46 -4.22 -15.63
C ALA A 454 24.86 -2.90 -16.35
N GLY A 455 24.16 -2.48 -17.40
CA GLY A 455 24.57 -1.33 -18.23
C GLY A 455 24.16 0.07 -17.73
N VAL A 456 23.51 0.19 -16.56
CA VAL A 456 22.80 1.43 -16.15
C VAL A 456 23.16 1.82 -14.71
N PHE A 457 24.46 1.89 -14.41
CA PHE A 457 24.97 2.32 -13.10
C PHE A 457 25.36 3.82 -13.02
N ASP A 458 25.24 4.60 -14.10
CA ASP A 458 25.77 5.97 -14.14
C ASP A 458 24.76 7.14 -13.93
N ARG A 459 23.49 6.88 -13.59
CA ARG A 459 22.46 7.97 -13.56
C ARG A 459 21.64 8.13 -12.26
N ILE A 460 22.17 7.69 -11.12
CA ILE A 460 21.55 7.91 -9.78
C ILE A 460 21.51 9.40 -9.39
N ARG A 461 22.35 10.25 -9.99
CA ARG A 461 22.41 11.71 -9.72
C ARG A 461 21.15 12.46 -10.17
N TYR A 462 20.40 11.92 -11.13
CA TYR A 462 19.23 12.59 -11.73
C TYR A 462 17.97 12.45 -10.88
N VAL A 463 17.80 11.34 -10.16
CA VAL A 463 16.61 11.06 -9.33
C VAL A 463 16.51 12.00 -8.13
N ARG A 464 17.66 12.40 -7.56
CA ARG A 464 17.73 13.35 -6.43
C ARG A 464 17.44 14.79 -6.85
N ALA A 465 17.83 15.20 -8.05
CA ALA A 465 17.47 16.51 -8.61
C ALA A 465 15.96 16.62 -8.89
N LEU A 466 15.31 15.50 -9.20
CA LEU A 466 13.87 15.43 -9.49
C LEU A 466 12.99 15.43 -8.25
N ALA A 467 13.41 14.80 -7.14
CA ALA A 467 12.73 14.94 -5.85
C ALA A 467 12.74 16.40 -5.34
N TRP A 468 13.83 17.11 -5.65
CA TRP A 468 13.97 18.55 -5.41
C TRP A 468 13.05 19.41 -6.30
N GLY A 469 12.92 19.07 -7.59
CA GLY A 469 11.94 19.69 -8.49
C GLY A 469 10.50 19.43 -8.05
N GLY A 470 10.21 18.24 -7.52
CA GLY A 470 8.92 17.88 -6.94
C GLY A 470 8.54 18.70 -5.70
N LEU A 471 9.53 19.04 -4.85
CA LEU A 471 9.33 19.95 -3.71
C LEU A 471 8.90 21.35 -4.17
N VAL A 472 9.53 21.88 -5.23
CA VAL A 472 9.20 23.17 -5.84
C VAL A 472 7.87 23.16 -6.59
N MET A 473 7.48 22.00 -7.15
CA MET A 473 6.20 21.82 -7.87
C MET A 473 5.03 21.54 -6.91
N SER A 474 5.30 21.04 -5.69
CA SER A 474 4.28 20.68 -4.69
C SER A 474 3.56 21.87 -4.05
N THR A 475 4.01 23.10 -4.31
CA THR A 475 3.31 24.33 -3.92
C THR A 475 2.21 24.75 -4.90
N GLY A 476 2.03 24.05 -6.01
CA GLY A 476 0.92 24.27 -6.94
C GLY A 476 0.95 25.65 -7.62
N ALA A 477 1.39 25.69 -8.87
CA ALA A 477 1.31 26.84 -9.78
C ALA A 477 2.23 28.03 -9.50
N LEU A 478 3.50 27.95 -9.89
CA LEU A 478 4.41 29.10 -9.85
C LEU A 478 5.26 29.22 -11.12
N PRO A 479 5.06 30.26 -11.96
CA PRO A 479 5.77 30.45 -13.22
C PRO A 479 7.19 31.03 -13.07
N ASP A 480 7.56 31.56 -11.89
CA ASP A 480 8.86 32.15 -11.59
C ASP A 480 9.15 32.24 -10.06
N VAL A 481 10.41 32.56 -9.72
CA VAL A 481 10.92 32.64 -8.34
C VAL A 481 10.25 33.76 -7.53
N ASP A 482 9.84 34.85 -8.17
CA ASP A 482 9.21 35.98 -7.49
C ASP A 482 7.79 35.60 -7.06
N THR A 483 7.07 34.84 -7.88
CA THR A 483 5.76 34.31 -7.53
C THR A 483 5.90 33.28 -6.40
N ALA A 484 6.95 32.44 -6.42
CA ALA A 484 7.24 31.48 -5.35
C ALA A 484 7.56 32.16 -4.02
N ARG A 485 8.36 33.22 -4.07
CA ARG A 485 8.69 34.07 -2.93
C ARG A 485 7.42 34.72 -2.37
N ARG A 486 6.57 35.29 -3.23
CA ARG A 486 5.31 35.91 -2.80
C ARG A 486 4.37 34.92 -2.12
N LEU A 487 4.13 33.74 -2.72
CA LEU A 487 3.29 32.73 -2.08
C LEU A 487 3.88 32.23 -0.76
N PHE A 488 5.20 32.04 -0.69
CA PHE A 488 5.86 31.69 0.56
C PHE A 488 5.72 32.79 1.62
N GLU A 489 5.83 34.07 1.26
CA GLU A 489 5.67 35.19 2.19
C GLU A 489 4.22 35.34 2.68
N GLU A 490 3.24 35.14 1.78
CA GLU A 490 1.81 35.09 2.12
C GLU A 490 1.52 33.96 3.12
N ASP A 491 2.06 32.76 2.89
CA ASP A 491 1.89 31.61 3.78
C ASP A 491 2.67 31.77 5.10
N ARG A 492 3.87 32.37 5.05
CA ARG A 492 4.71 32.68 6.23
C ARG A 492 3.97 33.59 7.20
N ASP A 493 3.33 34.64 6.70
CA ASP A 493 2.62 35.62 7.53
C ASP A 493 1.35 35.02 8.16
N ILE A 494 0.68 34.11 7.45
CA ILE A 494 -0.47 33.33 7.96
C ILE A 494 -0.01 32.35 9.06
N HIS A 495 1.14 31.70 8.85
CA HIS A 495 1.61 30.61 9.71
C HIS A 495 2.62 31.03 10.79
N ARG A 496 2.98 32.32 10.85
CA ARG A 496 3.97 32.90 11.78
C ARG A 496 5.30 32.14 11.77
N VAL A 497 5.71 31.67 10.60
CA VAL A 497 7.02 31.05 10.40
C VAL A 497 8.06 32.17 10.45
N ALA A 498 9.12 31.99 11.23
CA ALA A 498 10.11 33.06 11.48
C ALA A 498 11.08 33.22 10.31
N GLU A 499 11.32 32.14 9.58
CA GLU A 499 12.25 32.06 8.47
C GLU A 499 11.69 32.72 7.21
N THR A 500 12.50 33.55 6.57
CA THR A 500 12.25 34.14 5.26
C THR A 500 12.43 33.11 4.14
N PHE A 501 11.87 33.40 2.96
CA PHE A 501 12.04 32.56 1.77
C PHE A 501 13.52 32.30 1.46
N ASP A 502 14.35 33.35 1.58
CA ASP A 502 15.79 33.25 1.34
C ASP A 502 16.50 32.39 2.40
N GLU A 503 16.10 32.48 3.68
CA GLU A 503 16.66 31.63 4.74
C GLU A 503 16.26 30.16 4.60
N ALA A 504 15.02 29.89 4.18
CA ALA A 504 14.56 28.55 3.85
C ALA A 504 15.36 27.99 2.66
N MET A 505 15.54 28.78 1.60
CA MET A 505 16.33 28.38 0.43
C MET A 505 17.82 28.21 0.75
N ASP A 506 18.38 28.99 1.68
CA ASP A 506 19.76 28.84 2.16
C ASP A 506 19.94 27.64 3.08
N LEU A 507 18.95 27.30 3.92
CA LEU A 507 18.95 26.06 4.70
C LEU A 507 18.93 24.84 3.78
N ILE A 508 18.07 24.89 2.77
CA ILE A 508 17.96 23.93 1.68
C ILE A 508 19.31 23.77 0.96
N ARG A 509 19.94 24.88 0.58
CA ARG A 509 21.24 24.89 -0.10
C ARG A 509 22.33 24.28 0.79
N ARG A 510 22.43 24.70 2.05
CA ARG A 510 23.42 24.17 3.01
C ARG A 510 23.22 22.68 3.25
N THR A 511 21.99 22.24 3.47
CA THR A 511 21.65 20.82 3.64
C THR A 511 21.99 20.02 2.38
N GLY A 512 21.76 20.60 1.20
CA GLY A 512 22.17 20.02 -0.08
C GLY A 512 23.69 19.91 -0.22
N VAL A 513 24.45 20.96 0.11
CA VAL A 513 25.92 20.95 0.07
C VAL A 513 26.50 19.93 1.05
N ASP A 514 26.01 19.91 2.30
CA ASP A 514 26.49 19.03 3.35
C ASP A 514 26.19 17.55 3.07
N LYS A 515 25.02 17.25 2.48
CA LYS A 515 24.60 15.86 2.22
C LYS A 515 24.95 15.34 0.83
N LEU A 516 25.17 16.22 -0.15
CA LEU A 516 25.29 15.84 -1.58
C LEU A 516 26.63 16.23 -2.22
N GLY A 517 27.44 17.08 -1.58
CA GLY A 517 28.64 17.66 -2.19
C GLY A 517 28.29 18.71 -3.24
N ASN A 518 28.88 19.91 -3.12
CA ASN A 518 28.55 21.16 -3.83
C ASN A 518 27.86 21.01 -5.20
N PRO A 519 26.51 21.04 -5.27
CA PRO A 519 25.81 21.09 -6.55
C PRO A 519 25.90 22.53 -7.07
N LEU A 520 26.59 22.75 -8.19
CA LEU A 520 26.72 24.07 -8.82
C LEU A 520 25.33 24.58 -9.23
N TYR A 521 24.80 25.49 -8.42
CA TYR A 521 23.61 26.29 -8.67
C TYR A 521 24.01 27.53 -9.49
N THR A 522 23.39 27.75 -10.65
CA THR A 522 23.47 29.03 -11.35
C THR A 522 22.09 29.48 -11.81
N VAL A 523 21.86 30.79 -11.70
CA VAL A 523 20.66 31.47 -12.17
C VAL A 523 20.99 32.08 -13.53
N ARG A 524 20.29 31.62 -14.58
CA ARG A 524 20.36 32.24 -15.90
C ARG A 524 18.98 32.80 -16.22
N ASP A 525 18.93 34.10 -16.50
CA ASP A 525 17.70 34.82 -16.86
C ASP A 525 16.56 34.70 -15.82
N GLY A 526 16.90 34.76 -14.52
CA GLY A 526 15.92 34.69 -13.42
C GLY A 526 15.36 33.28 -13.17
N ARG A 527 15.91 32.24 -13.82
CA ARG A 527 15.49 30.85 -13.64
C ARG A 527 16.61 30.01 -13.02
N PRO A 528 16.31 29.15 -12.03
CA PRO A 528 17.28 28.20 -11.51
C PRO A 528 17.57 27.14 -12.59
N VAL A 529 18.82 27.05 -13.02
CA VAL A 529 19.28 26.03 -13.97
C VAL A 529 20.25 25.11 -13.24
N PHE A 530 19.91 23.82 -13.15
CA PHE A 530 20.86 22.77 -12.78
C PHE A 530 21.69 22.45 -14.02
N ILE A 531 23.00 22.69 -13.99
CA ILE A 531 23.90 22.23 -15.05
C ILE A 531 24.09 20.72 -14.87
N LEU A 532 23.72 19.96 -15.91
CA LEU A 532 23.79 18.50 -16.01
C LEU A 532 25.21 17.93 -15.97
#